data_AF-A0AB34HAX0-F1
#
_entry.id   AF-A0AB34HAX0-F1
#
_cell.length_a   1.000
_cell.length_b   1.000
_cell.length_c   1.000
_cell.angle_alpha   90.00
_cell.angle_beta   90.00
_cell.angle_gamma   90.00
#
_symmetry.space_group_name_H-M   'P 1'
#
loop_
_entity.id
_entity.type
_entity.pdbx_description
1 polymer ?
#
loop_
_entity_poly.entity_id
_entity_poly.type
_entity_poly.pdbx_seq_one_letter_code
_entity_poly.pdbx_strand_id
1 'polypeptide(L)'
;MASSSQTPPEQPLQVKVVGLFKSSSFQIAKSAAESLKSNYPSKFEDPIIVPVQEFAWDQYLQEKKRHNFVFLDISIDFYPIGRLIFELYCDTCPKTCKNFQILCTGKAGFSQSGIRLHYTGSIFHRVVRNGWIQGGGEFKSLNTT
;
A
#
# COMPACT_ATOMS: atom_id res chain seq x y z
N MET A 1 -23.58 -17.94 -44.17
CA MET A 1 -24.29 -16.97 -43.32
C MET A 1 -23.41 -16.74 -42.09
N ALA A 2 -22.74 -15.59 -42.00
CA ALA A 2 -21.87 -15.28 -40.86
C ALA A 2 -22.74 -14.79 -39.69
N SER A 3 -22.74 -15.50 -38.56
CA SER A 3 -23.42 -15.06 -37.36
C SER A 3 -22.65 -13.91 -36.73
N SER A 4 -23.21 -12.70 -36.80
CA SER A 4 -22.75 -11.54 -36.07
C SER A 4 -22.85 -11.82 -34.56
N SER A 5 -21.71 -12.01 -33.90
CA SER A 5 -21.62 -12.03 -32.43
C SER A 5 -21.91 -10.63 -31.91
N GLN A 6 -23.14 -10.37 -31.50
CA GLN A 6 -23.47 -9.18 -30.73
C GLN A 6 -22.72 -9.26 -29.40
N THR A 7 -21.83 -8.30 -29.15
CA THR A 7 -21.26 -8.08 -27.83
C THR A 7 -22.38 -7.83 -26.82
N PRO A 8 -22.30 -8.39 -25.59
CA PRO A 8 -23.29 -8.11 -24.56
C PRO A 8 -23.41 -6.60 -24.33
N PRO A 9 -24.62 -6.06 -24.08
CA PRO A 9 -24.78 -4.65 -23.75
C PRO A 9 -23.92 -4.31 -22.52
N GLU A 10 -23.05 -3.32 -22.65
CA GLU A 10 -22.17 -2.85 -21.58
C GLU A 10 -23.04 -2.27 -20.45
N GLN A 11 -22.94 -2.85 -19.25
CA GLN A 11 -23.70 -2.38 -18.09
C GLN A 11 -23.17 -1.01 -17.65
N PRO A 12 -24.04 -0.03 -17.34
CA PRO A 12 -23.61 1.28 -16.88
C PRO A 12 -22.83 1.19 -15.56
N LEU A 13 -21.78 1.99 -15.44
CA LEU A 13 -20.89 2.03 -14.30
C LEU A 13 -21.51 2.82 -13.15
N GLN A 14 -21.45 2.30 -11.93
CA GLN A 14 -21.89 3.01 -10.74
C GLN A 14 -20.70 3.60 -9.96
N VAL A 15 -20.71 4.93 -9.80
CA VAL A 15 -19.67 5.63 -9.03
C VAL A 15 -20.10 5.72 -7.56
N LYS A 16 -19.20 5.39 -6.64
CA LYS A 16 -19.41 5.55 -5.20
C LYS A 16 -18.47 6.61 -4.63
N VAL A 17 -19.01 7.65 -4.02
CA VAL A 17 -18.25 8.72 -3.35
C VAL A 17 -18.47 8.59 -1.84
N VAL A 18 -17.41 8.33 -1.10
CA VAL A 18 -17.42 8.29 0.38
C VAL A 18 -16.49 9.36 0.90
N GLY A 19 -16.96 10.21 1.81
CA GLY A 19 -16.14 11.28 2.33
C GLY A 19 -16.76 12.01 3.49
N LEU A 20 -15.90 12.72 4.23
CA LEU A 20 -16.34 13.61 5.29
C LEU A 20 -17.28 14.68 4.73
N PHE A 21 -18.52 14.74 5.23
CA PHE A 21 -19.56 15.61 4.68
C PHE A 21 -19.13 17.08 4.57
N LYS A 22 -18.40 17.57 5.58
CA LYS A 22 -17.91 18.95 5.65
C LYS A 22 -16.71 19.24 4.76
N SER A 23 -16.09 18.21 4.17
CA SER A 23 -14.88 18.36 3.37
C SER A 23 -15.20 18.93 1.99
N SER A 24 -14.47 19.96 1.58
CA SER A 24 -14.55 20.51 0.22
C SER A 24 -14.24 19.44 -0.84
N SER A 25 -13.30 18.54 -0.56
CA SER A 25 -12.96 17.43 -1.46
C SER A 25 -14.14 16.48 -1.67
N PHE A 26 -14.95 16.22 -0.64
CA PHE A 26 -16.15 15.40 -0.77
C PHE A 26 -17.21 16.09 -1.63
N GLN A 27 -17.42 17.41 -1.45
CA GLN A 27 -18.38 18.16 -2.26
C GLN A 27 -17.96 18.23 -3.74
N ILE A 28 -16.66 18.43 -4.01
CA ILE A 28 -16.10 18.41 -5.37
C ILE A 28 -16.29 17.02 -6.00
N ALA A 29 -15.94 15.95 -5.28
CA ALA A 29 -16.07 14.59 -5.78
C ALA A 29 -17.54 14.19 -6.02
N LYS A 30 -18.45 14.61 -5.13
CA LYS A 30 -19.89 14.45 -5.29
C LYS A 30 -20.37 15.13 -6.58
N SER A 31 -20.05 16.41 -6.76
CA SER A 31 -20.46 17.19 -7.93
C SER A 31 -19.90 16.61 -9.23
N ALA A 32 -18.65 16.13 -9.22
CA ALA A 32 -18.06 15.44 -10.36
C ALA A 32 -18.80 14.14 -10.69
N ALA A 33 -19.16 13.34 -9.68
CA ALA A 33 -19.92 12.09 -9.88
C ALA A 33 -21.33 12.34 -10.43
N GLU A 34 -22.03 13.36 -9.94
CA GLU A 34 -23.34 13.79 -10.46
C GLU A 34 -23.22 14.28 -11.92
N SER A 35 -22.16 15.03 -12.22
CA SER A 35 -21.87 15.52 -13.58
C SER A 35 -21.59 14.37 -14.55
N LEU A 36 -20.96 13.27 -14.11
CA LEU A 36 -20.73 12.08 -14.96
C LEU A 36 -22.05 11.45 -15.39
N LYS A 37 -23.01 11.30 -14.48
CA LYS A 37 -24.35 10.81 -14.82
C LYS A 37 -25.08 11.76 -15.77
N SER A 38 -25.01 13.07 -15.51
CA SER A 38 -25.66 14.07 -16.36
C SER A 38 -25.10 14.11 -17.78
N ASN A 39 -23.78 14.01 -17.93
CA ASN A 39 -23.11 14.12 -19.23
C ASN A 39 -23.11 12.81 -20.02
N TYR A 40 -23.19 11.66 -19.34
CA TYR A 40 -23.12 10.34 -19.95
C TYR A 40 -24.17 9.37 -19.35
N PRO A 41 -25.48 9.63 -19.56
CA PRO A 41 -26.56 8.96 -18.85
C PRO A 41 -26.69 7.46 -19.13
N SER A 42 -26.21 7.00 -20.29
CA SER A 42 -26.17 5.58 -20.68
C SER A 42 -24.93 4.84 -20.17
N LYS A 43 -23.87 5.56 -19.81
CA LYS A 43 -22.60 4.98 -19.35
C LYS A 43 -22.51 4.90 -17.83
N PHE A 44 -23.23 5.75 -17.11
CA PHE A 44 -23.20 5.79 -15.66
C PHE A 44 -24.58 5.64 -15.04
N GLU A 45 -24.64 4.96 -13.91
CA GLU A 45 -25.78 4.96 -13.00
C GLU A 45 -25.74 6.15 -12.04
N ASP A 46 -26.83 6.36 -11.30
CA ASP A 46 -26.85 7.36 -10.24
C ASP A 46 -25.75 7.07 -9.20
N PRO A 47 -24.97 8.08 -8.81
CA PRO A 47 -23.84 7.86 -7.92
C PRO A 47 -24.30 7.54 -6.50
N ILE A 48 -23.62 6.59 -5.84
CA ILE A 48 -23.82 6.31 -4.42
C ILE A 48 -23.01 7.31 -3.61
N ILE A 49 -23.69 8.28 -3.01
CA ILE A 49 -23.06 9.30 -2.16
C ILE A 49 -23.21 8.89 -0.69
N VAL A 50 -22.08 8.62 -0.04
CA VAL A 50 -22.02 8.24 1.38
C VAL A 50 -21.32 9.35 2.17
N PRO A 51 -22.07 10.35 2.64
CA PRO A 51 -21.53 11.35 3.55
C PRO A 51 -21.28 10.69 4.91
N VAL A 52 -20.09 10.88 5.46
CA VAL A 52 -19.77 10.40 6.81
C VAL A 52 -19.50 11.56 7.76
N GLN A 53 -19.82 11.36 9.03
CA GLN A 53 -19.46 12.26 10.13
C GLN A 53 -18.02 11.96 10.59
N GLU A 54 -17.40 12.89 11.31
CA GLU A 54 -15.98 12.81 11.71
C GLU A 54 -15.65 11.48 12.41
N PHE A 55 -16.46 11.05 13.39
CA PHE A 55 -16.24 9.77 14.09
C PHE A 55 -16.35 8.55 13.16
N ALA A 56 -17.30 8.56 12.21
CA ALA A 56 -17.50 7.47 11.26
C ALA A 56 -16.45 7.48 10.15
N TRP A 57 -15.88 8.65 9.85
CA TRP A 57 -14.80 8.81 8.88
C TRP A 57 -13.50 8.19 9.40
N ASP A 58 -13.18 8.39 10.68
CA ASP A 58 -12.02 7.75 11.29
C ASP A 58 -12.16 6.22 11.30
N GLN A 59 -13.34 5.71 11.66
CA GLN A 59 -13.63 4.27 11.57
C GLN A 59 -13.54 3.76 10.13
N TYR A 60 -14.16 4.47 9.17
CA TYR A 60 -14.10 4.12 7.75
C TYR A 60 -12.65 4.09 7.23
N LEU A 61 -11.84 5.09 7.57
CA LEU A 61 -10.43 5.14 7.22
C LEU A 61 -9.63 4.03 7.91
N GLN A 62 -9.95 3.65 9.14
CA GLN A 62 -9.31 2.53 9.82
C GLN A 62 -9.66 1.18 9.18
N GLU A 63 -10.92 0.98 8.80
CA GLU A 63 -11.39 -0.21 8.08
C GLU A 63 -10.81 -0.29 6.66
N LYS A 64 -10.53 0.87 6.03
CA LYS A 64 -9.95 0.98 4.69
C LYS A 64 -8.43 1.13 4.65
N LYS A 65 -7.76 1.45 5.77
CA LYS A 65 -6.29 1.44 5.94
C LYS A 65 -5.79 0.00 5.96
N ARG A 66 -5.90 -0.68 4.81
CA ARG A 66 -5.48 -2.08 4.66
C ARG A 66 -4.02 -2.24 4.22
N HIS A 67 -3.33 -1.15 3.89
CA HIS A 67 -2.01 -1.22 3.28
C HIS A 67 -1.00 -0.50 4.17
N ASN A 68 -0.18 -1.29 4.87
CA ASN A 68 0.96 -0.77 5.60
C ASN A 68 2.17 -0.83 4.68
N PHE A 69 2.86 0.29 4.52
CA PHE A 69 4.07 0.34 3.72
C PHE A 69 5.30 0.55 4.59
N VAL A 70 6.40 -0.08 4.19
CA VAL A 70 7.73 0.19 4.72
C VAL A 70 8.70 0.31 3.54
N PHE A 71 9.91 0.82 3.80
CA PHE A 71 10.90 0.95 2.76
C PHE A 71 12.30 0.60 3.25
N LEU A 72 13.17 0.30 2.29
CA LEU A 72 14.61 0.14 2.49
C LEU A 72 15.32 1.04 1.47
N ASP A 73 16.18 1.92 1.95
CA ASP A 73 17.10 2.68 1.10
C ASP A 73 18.32 1.80 0.80
N ILE A 74 18.64 1.64 -0.49
CA ILE A 74 19.66 0.71 -0.97
C ILE A 74 20.85 1.50 -1.51
N SER A 75 22.05 1.04 -1.15
CA SER A 75 23.32 1.52 -1.68
C SER A 75 24.17 0.37 -2.21
N ILE A 76 24.92 0.60 -3.28
CA ILE A 76 25.99 -0.29 -3.77
C ILE A 76 27.30 0.46 -3.59
N ASP A 77 28.29 -0.15 -2.94
CA ASP A 77 29.58 0.49 -2.64
C ASP A 77 29.43 1.89 -2.03
N PHE A 78 28.47 2.05 -1.12
CA PHE A 78 28.10 3.31 -0.45
C PHE A 78 27.43 4.37 -1.34
N TYR A 79 27.22 4.11 -2.62
CA TYR A 79 26.46 4.98 -3.50
C TYR A 79 24.96 4.65 -3.41
N PRO A 80 24.10 5.59 -3.00
CA PRO A 80 22.65 5.37 -2.97
C PRO A 80 22.12 5.13 -4.38
N ILE A 81 21.44 4.00 -4.59
CA ILE A 81 20.89 3.61 -5.90
C ILE A 81 19.36 3.74 -5.96
N GLY A 82 18.70 3.87 -4.81
CA GLY A 82 17.26 4.08 -4.76
C GLY A 82 16.61 3.45 -3.54
N ARG A 83 15.28 3.40 -3.58
CA ARG A 83 14.41 2.95 -2.49
C ARG A 83 13.54 1.79 -2.94
N LEU A 84 13.54 0.72 -2.16
CA LEU A 84 12.56 -0.36 -2.28
C LEU A 84 11.40 -0.08 -1.34
N ILE A 85 10.18 -0.05 -1.86
CA ILE A 85 8.95 0.14 -1.07
C ILE A 85 8.20 -1.18 -1.04
N PHE A 86 7.81 -1.62 0.15
CA PHE A 86 7.12 -2.87 0.40
C PHE A 86 5.74 -2.58 0.94
N GLU A 87 4.72 -3.14 0.29
CA GLU A 87 3.39 -3.27 0.86
C GLU A 87 3.35 -4.51 1.76
N LEU A 88 2.78 -4.36 2.95
CA LEU A 88 2.63 -5.42 3.93
C LEU A 88 1.18 -5.89 3.99
N TYR A 89 0.97 -7.17 3.66
CA TYR A 89 -0.30 -7.88 3.79
C TYR A 89 -0.59 -8.26 5.25
N CYS A 90 -0.76 -7.24 6.10
CA CYS A 90 -0.93 -7.39 7.56
C CYS A 90 -2.23 -8.12 7.94
N ASP A 91 -3.21 -8.13 7.07
CA ASP A 91 -4.46 -8.87 7.22
C ASP A 91 -4.24 -10.38 7.09
N THR A 92 -3.31 -10.80 6.22
CA THR A 92 -2.96 -12.22 6.02
C THR A 92 -1.92 -12.68 7.05
N CYS A 93 -0.87 -11.87 7.27
CA CYS A 93 0.31 -12.26 8.06
C CYS A 93 0.67 -11.24 9.15
N PRO A 94 -0.21 -10.98 10.14
CA PRO A 94 -0.05 -9.86 11.07
C PRO A 94 1.24 -9.90 11.89
N LYS A 95 1.62 -11.08 12.40
CA LYS A 95 2.85 -11.25 13.21
C LYS A 95 4.10 -10.99 12.38
N THR A 96 4.16 -11.54 11.17
CA THR A 96 5.30 -11.38 10.25
C THR A 96 5.45 -9.93 9.80
N CYS A 97 4.34 -9.29 9.41
CA CYS A 97 4.36 -7.89 9.02
C CYS A 97 4.79 -6.99 10.18
N LYS A 98 4.31 -7.26 11.40
CA LYS A 98 4.73 -6.50 12.59
C LYS A 98 6.23 -6.66 12.87
N ASN A 99 6.76 -7.87 12.75
CA ASN A 99 8.19 -8.14 12.90
C ASN A 99 9.02 -7.38 11.85
N PHE A 100 8.65 -7.48 10.58
CA PHE A 100 9.36 -6.77 9.50
C PHE A 100 9.32 -5.25 9.71
N GLN A 101 8.15 -4.71 10.05
CA GLN A 101 7.97 -3.28 10.31
C GLN A 101 8.84 -2.78 11.48
N ILE A 102 8.88 -3.52 12.60
CA ILE A 102 9.65 -3.07 13.77
C ILE A 102 11.16 -3.10 13.49
N LEU A 103 11.65 -4.07 12.70
CA LEU A 103 13.03 -4.14 12.25
C LEU A 103 13.39 -3.02 11.25
N CYS A 104 12.50 -2.69 10.30
CA CYS A 104 12.68 -1.53 9.41
C CYS A 104 12.80 -0.21 10.19
N THR A 105 12.00 -0.03 11.25
CA THR A 105 12.04 1.20 12.07
C THR A 105 13.18 1.22 13.09
N GLY A 106 13.85 0.09 13.33
CA GLY A 106 14.87 -0.07 14.37
C GLY A 106 14.35 0.07 15.80
N LYS A 107 13.04 -0.08 16.02
CA LYS A 107 12.38 0.03 17.34
C LYS A 107 12.38 -1.28 18.14
N ALA A 108 12.94 -2.37 17.59
CA ALA A 108 12.93 -3.68 18.24
C ALA A 108 13.96 -3.81 19.37
N GLY A 109 14.84 -2.82 19.56
CA GLY A 109 15.83 -2.81 20.64
C GLY A 109 16.99 -3.75 20.35
N PHE A 110 17.34 -4.59 21.32
CA PHE A 110 18.48 -5.51 21.28
C PHE A 110 18.04 -6.95 21.53
N SER A 111 18.74 -7.91 20.93
CA SER A 111 18.62 -9.32 21.26
C SER A 111 19.21 -9.61 22.65
N GLN A 112 18.97 -10.82 23.17
CA GLN A 112 19.61 -11.31 24.40
C GLN A 112 21.14 -11.35 24.29
N SER A 113 21.68 -11.53 23.08
CA SER A 113 23.11 -11.48 22.79
C SER A 113 23.65 -10.06 22.56
N GLY A 114 22.85 -9.02 22.79
CA GLY A 114 23.27 -7.62 22.66
C GLY A 114 23.31 -7.10 21.21
N ILE A 115 22.75 -7.84 20.25
CA ILE A 115 22.72 -7.42 18.83
C ILE A 115 21.55 -6.47 18.62
N ARG A 116 21.78 -5.32 18.00
CA ARG A 116 20.71 -4.37 17.67
C ARG A 116 19.80 -4.95 16.59
N LEU A 117 18.50 -4.96 16.85
CA LEU A 117 17.48 -5.55 15.98
C LEU A 117 16.92 -4.51 15.00
N HIS A 118 17.62 -4.33 13.88
CA HIS A 118 17.19 -3.44 12.79
C HIS A 118 17.76 -3.90 11.44
N TYR A 119 17.29 -3.33 10.33
CA TYR A 119 17.86 -3.63 8.99
C TYR A 119 18.87 -2.59 8.49
N THR A 120 19.02 -1.44 9.15
CA THR A 120 19.97 -0.42 8.72
C THR A 120 21.40 -0.97 8.79
N GLY A 121 22.14 -0.85 7.69
CA GLY A 121 23.51 -1.38 7.60
C GLY A 121 23.59 -2.89 7.34
N SER A 122 22.47 -3.61 7.26
CA SER A 122 22.46 -4.99 6.77
C SER A 122 22.72 -5.04 5.27
N ILE A 123 23.39 -6.09 4.79
CA ILE A 123 23.66 -6.32 3.38
C ILE A 123 22.75 -7.39 2.77
N PHE A 124 22.59 -7.37 1.44
CA PHE A 124 22.11 -8.52 0.68
C PHE A 124 23.26 -9.51 0.50
N HIS A 125 23.35 -10.52 1.37
CA HIS A 125 24.45 -11.49 1.37
C HIS A 125 24.34 -12.53 0.24
N ARG A 126 23.19 -12.60 -0.45
CA ARG A 126 23.00 -13.51 -1.57
C ARG A 126 22.14 -12.87 -2.66
N VAL A 127 22.65 -12.94 -3.89
CA VAL A 127 21.97 -12.48 -5.11
C VAL A 127 21.98 -13.62 -6.12
N VAL A 128 20.80 -14.14 -6.45
CA VAL A 128 20.63 -15.20 -7.45
C VAL A 128 20.16 -14.56 -8.75
N ARG A 129 20.95 -14.64 -9.82
CA ARG A 129 20.54 -14.12 -11.14
C ARG A 129 19.27 -14.82 -11.58
N ASN A 130 18.30 -14.05 -12.08
CA ASN A 130 16.98 -14.53 -12.49
C ASN A 130 16.21 -15.27 -11.38
N GLY A 131 16.51 -14.95 -10.12
CA GLY A 131 15.85 -15.53 -8.95
C GLY A 131 15.49 -14.45 -7.95
N TRP A 132 16.07 -14.53 -6.76
CA TRP A 132 15.79 -13.62 -5.65
C TRP A 132 17.06 -12.99 -5.07
N ILE A 133 16.85 -11.94 -4.30
CA ILE A 133 17.83 -11.38 -3.38
C ILE A 133 17.47 -11.80 -1.96
N GLN A 134 18.48 -12.04 -1.13
CA GLN A 134 18.29 -12.41 0.27
C GLN A 134 19.15 -11.51 1.15
N GLY A 135 18.51 -10.92 2.15
CA GLY A 135 19.12 -10.02 3.13
C GLY A 135 18.62 -10.29 4.54
N GLY A 136 18.90 -9.36 5.46
CA GLY A 136 18.46 -9.47 6.86
C GLY A 136 19.21 -10.52 7.69
N GLY A 137 20.36 -11.01 7.18
CA GLY A 137 21.26 -11.95 7.87
C GLY A 137 22.31 -11.24 8.74
N GLU A 138 23.13 -12.05 9.43
CA GLU A 138 24.05 -11.64 10.50
C GLU A 138 24.79 -10.31 10.26
N PHE A 139 24.67 -9.42 11.24
CA PHE A 139 25.58 -8.31 11.48
C PHE A 139 26.93 -8.87 11.95
N LYS A 140 27.73 -9.44 11.04
CA LYS A 140 29.17 -9.43 11.28
C LYS A 140 29.59 -7.98 11.13
N SER A 141 29.89 -7.34 12.26
CA SER A 141 30.66 -6.12 12.28
C SER A 141 31.76 -6.24 11.24
N LEU A 142 31.77 -5.40 10.22
CA LEU A 142 32.89 -5.28 9.28
C LEU A 142 34.14 -4.68 9.95
N ASN A 143 34.26 -4.82 11.28
CA ASN A 143 35.41 -4.49 12.10
C ASN A 143 35.83 -5.77 12.84
N THR A 144 36.36 -6.75 12.11
CA THR A 144 37.36 -7.65 12.70
C THR A 144 38.70 -7.17 12.15
N THR A 145 39.57 -6.82 13.09
CA THR A 145 40.95 -6.36 12.97
C THR A 145 41.78 -7.09 11.92
#